data_AF-A0A7L3V277-F1
#
_entry.id   AF-A0A7L3V277-F1
#
_cell.length_a   1.000
_cell.length_b   1.000
_cell.length_c   1.000
_cell.angle_alpha   90.00
_cell.angle_beta   90.00
_cell.angle_gamma   90.00
#
_symmetry.space_group_name_H-M   'P 1'
#
loop_
_entity.id
_entity.type
_entity.pdbx_description
1 polymer ?
#
loop_
_entity_poly.entity_id
_entity_poly.type
_entity_poly.pdbx_seq_one_letter_code
_entity_poly.pdbx_strand_id
1 'polypeptide(L)'
;GFRKVVHIEQGGLVKPDKDDTEFQHPFFLRGQEQLLENIKRKVTSVSSLKGEEVRVRQDSVARLLADMQAMRGKQDSLDSRLLAMK
;
A
#
# COMPACT_ATOMS: atom_id res chain seq x y z
N GLY A 1 3.77 1.91 -16.83
CA GLY A 1 2.60 1.11 -17.24
C GLY A 1 2.20 1.51 -18.65
N PHE A 2 1.67 0.58 -19.44
CA PHE A 2 1.31 0.82 -20.84
C PHE A 2 0.24 1.90 -20.98
N ARG A 3 0.35 2.73 -22.02
CA ARG A 3 -0.62 3.78 -22.35
C ARG A 3 -1.31 3.43 -23.66
N LYS A 4 -2.63 3.53 -23.71
CA LYS A 4 -3.40 3.36 -24.95
C LYS A 4 -3.01 4.46 -25.94
N VAL A 5 -2.71 4.08 -27.17
CA VAL A 5 -2.52 5.00 -28.29
C VAL A 5 -3.91 5.34 -28.84
N VAL A 6 -4.15 6.63 -29.05
CA VAL A 6 -5.40 7.12 -29.63
C VAL A 6 -5.14 7.48 -31.08
N HIS A 7 -5.72 6.72 -32.00
CA HIS A 7 -5.70 7.05 -33.42
C HIS A 7 -6.86 8.02 -33.68
N ILE A 8 -6.55 9.27 -34.05
CA ILE A 8 -7.55 10.23 -34.52
C ILE A 8 -7.56 10.11 -36.04
N GLU A 9 -8.50 9.34 -36.57
CA GLU A 9 -8.73 9.30 -38.00
C GLU A 9 -9.37 10.63 -38.44
N GLN A 10 -8.69 11.38 -39.31
CA GLN A 10 -9.25 12.56 -39.97
C GLN A 10 -10.17 12.09 -41.11
N GLY A 11 -11.46 11.95 -40.85
CA GLY A 11 -12.44 11.67 -41.90
C GLY A 11 -13.72 11.07 -41.35
N GLY A 12 -14.85 11.72 -41.61
CA GLY A 12 -16.15 11.24 -41.16
C GLY A 12 -16.52 9.88 -41.75
N LEU A 13 -17.18 9.08 -40.91
CA LEU A 13 -18.03 7.94 -41.25
C LEU A 13 -17.40 6.82 -42.11
N VAL A 14 -16.17 6.41 -41.80
CA VAL A 14 -15.68 5.08 -42.22
C VAL A 14 -15.69 4.19 -40.99
N LYS A 15 -16.37 3.03 -41.07
CA LYS A 15 -16.36 2.03 -40.00
C LYS A 15 -14.91 1.58 -39.79
N PRO A 16 -14.36 1.62 -38.56
CA PRO A 16 -13.09 0.97 -38.30
C PRO A 16 -13.32 -0.54 -38.42
N ASP A 17 -12.93 -1.13 -39.55
CA ASP A 17 -13.03 -2.58 -39.79
C ASP A 17 -12.00 -3.39 -38.97
N LYS A 18 -11.22 -2.72 -38.10
CA LYS A 18 -10.23 -3.34 -37.23
C LYS A 18 -10.34 -2.74 -35.83
N ASP A 19 -10.39 -3.62 -34.83
CA ASP A 19 -10.12 -3.25 -33.44
C ASP A 19 -8.62 -2.90 -33.30
N ASP A 20 -8.21 -1.76 -33.86
CA ASP A 20 -6.87 -1.18 -33.76
C ASP A 20 -6.65 -0.63 -32.35
N THR A 21 -6.56 -1.56 -31.39
CA THR A 21 -6.21 -1.25 -30.01
C THR A 21 -4.70 -1.34 -29.85
N GLU A 22 -4.03 -0.19 -29.90
CA GLU A 22 -2.59 -0.10 -29.69
C GLU A 22 -2.25 0.42 -28.28
N PHE A 23 -1.14 -0.08 -27.74
CA PHE A 23 -0.55 0.36 -26.49
C PHE A 23 0.93 0.62 -26.65
N GLN A 24 1.44 1.65 -25.97
CA GLN A 24 2.86 1.97 -25.95
C GLN A 24 3.47 1.92 -24.53
N HIS A 25 4.73 1.51 -24.47
CA HIS A 25 5.59 1.65 -23.30
C HIS A 25 7.04 1.89 -23.76
N PRO A 26 7.77 2.88 -23.22
CA PRO A 26 9.13 3.20 -23.67
C PRO A 26 10.12 2.04 -23.58
N PHE A 27 9.90 1.11 -22.65
CA PHE A 27 10.75 -0.07 -22.42
C PHE A 27 10.20 -1.37 -23.05
N PHE A 28 9.21 -1.28 -23.94
CA PHE A 28 8.68 -2.43 -24.67
C PHE A 28 9.04 -2.30 -26.16
N LEU A 29 10.21 -2.80 -26.55
CA LEU A 29 10.76 -2.67 -27.90
C LEU A 29 11.07 -4.05 -28.50
N ARG A 30 10.77 -4.24 -29.79
CA ARG A 30 11.01 -5.51 -30.49
C ARG A 30 12.50 -5.86 -30.47
N GLY A 31 12.83 -7.06 -30.01
CA GLY A 31 14.21 -7.57 -29.94
C GLY A 31 15.03 -7.02 -28.76
N GLN A 32 14.40 -6.34 -27.79
CA GLN A 32 15.10 -5.79 -26.61
C GLN A 32 14.50 -6.32 -25.31
N GLU A 33 14.62 -7.63 -25.09
CA GLU A 33 14.06 -8.31 -23.92
C GLU A 33 14.60 -7.77 -22.59
N GLN A 34 15.87 -7.38 -22.53
CA GLN A 34 16.50 -6.83 -21.33
C GLN A 34 15.77 -5.60 -20.79
N LEU A 35 15.09 -4.81 -21.63
CA LEU A 35 14.36 -3.63 -21.18
C LEU A 35 13.08 -3.97 -20.41
N LEU A 36 12.55 -5.18 -20.55
CA LEU A 36 11.32 -5.61 -19.87
C LEU A 36 11.46 -5.57 -18.34
N GLU A 37 12.68 -5.72 -17.82
CA GLU A 37 12.96 -5.60 -16.39
C GLU A 37 12.59 -4.21 -15.83
N ASN A 38 12.58 -3.18 -16.68
CA ASN A 38 12.25 -1.80 -16.30
C ASN A 38 10.73 -1.54 -16.27
N ILE A 39 9.91 -2.48 -16.72
CA ILE A 39 8.45 -2.38 -16.68
C ILE A 39 7.94 -2.88 -15.32
N LYS A 40 7.80 -1.98 -14.36
CA LYS A 40 7.29 -2.33 -13.03
C LYS A 40 5.76 -2.24 -12.94
N ARG A 41 5.15 -3.18 -12.23
CA ARG A 41 3.72 -3.12 -11.87
C ARG A 41 3.52 -1.96 -10.90
N LYS A 42 2.50 -1.13 -11.14
CA LYS A 42 2.10 -0.09 -10.18
C LYS A 42 1.68 -0.77 -8.88
N VAL A 43 2.30 -0.36 -7.78
CA VAL A 43 1.91 -0.78 -6.43
C VAL A 43 0.50 -0.24 -6.17
N THR A 44 -0.47 -1.12 -5.97
CA THR A 44 -1.83 -0.73 -5.59
C THR A 44 -1.90 -0.54 -4.08
N SER A 45 -2.76 0.37 -3.64
CA SER A 45 -2.91 0.78 -2.24
C SER A 45 -3.16 -0.39 -1.27
N VAL A 46 -3.57 -1.56 -1.75
CA VAL A 46 -3.75 -2.79 -0.95
C VAL A 46 -2.47 -3.21 -0.21
N SER A 47 -1.30 -2.89 -0.75
CA SER A 47 -0.01 -3.11 -0.07
C SER A 47 0.32 -1.98 0.93
N SER A 48 -0.11 -0.75 0.67
CA SER A 48 -0.06 0.35 1.63
C SER A 48 -1.02 0.15 2.80
N LEU A 49 -2.21 -0.42 2.56
CA LEU A 49 -3.19 -0.78 3.60
C LEU A 49 -2.59 -1.78 4.59
N LYS A 50 -1.80 -2.76 4.13
CA LYS A 50 -1.07 -3.66 5.03
C LYS A 50 -0.06 -2.91 5.89
N GLY A 51 0.64 -1.91 5.34
CA GLY A 51 1.56 -1.07 6.10
C GLY A 51 0.84 -0.17 7.11
N GLU A 52 -0.30 0.38 6.75
CA GLU A 52 -1.13 1.21 7.63
C GLU A 52 -1.76 0.38 8.75
N GLU A 53 -2.31 -0.79 8.44
CA GLU A 53 -2.87 -1.72 9.42
C GLU A 53 -1.81 -2.20 10.42
N VAL A 54 -0.58 -2.47 9.97
CA VAL A 54 0.54 -2.83 10.84
C VAL A 54 0.91 -1.67 11.78
N ARG A 55 0.93 -0.43 11.29
CA ARG A 55 1.19 0.76 12.11
C ARG A 55 0.10 0.97 13.17
N VAL A 56 -1.18 0.90 12.76
CA VAL A 56 -2.33 1.03 13.67
C VAL A 56 -2.28 -0.03 14.78
N ARG A 57 -1.91 -1.28 14.43
CA ARG A 57 -1.72 -2.36 15.42
C ARG A 57 -0.56 -2.07 16.38
N GLN A 58 0.58 -1.57 15.89
CA GLN A 58 1.73 -1.21 16.74
C GLN A 58 1.38 -0.11 17.75
N ASP A 59 0.70 0.95 17.31
CA ASP A 59 0.28 2.05 18.18
C ASP A 59 -0.70 1.57 19.27
N SER A 60 -1.57 0.62 18.92
CA SER A 60 -2.52 0.01 19.85
C SER A 60 -1.80 -0.81 20.93
N VAL A 61 -0.79 -1.60 20.55
CA VAL A 61 0.02 -2.38 21.48
C VAL A 61 0.85 -1.48 22.40
N ALA A 62 1.42 -0.40 21.87
CA ALA A 62 2.19 0.56 22.67
C ALA A 62 1.33 1.22 23.75
N ARG A 63 0.09 1.59 23.42
CA ARG A 63 -0.88 2.15 24.39
C ARG A 63 -1.23 1.13 25.48
N LEU A 64 -1.55 -0.11 25.10
CA LEU A 64 -1.87 -1.16 26.07
C LEU A 64 -0.72 -1.42 27.04
N LEU A 65 0.53 -1.43 26.56
CA LEU A 65 1.70 -1.60 27.43
C LEU A 65 1.87 -0.45 28.41
N ALA A 66 1.63 0.80 27.98
CA ALA A 66 1.67 1.96 28.86
C ALA A 66 0.59 1.90 29.95
N ASP A 67 -0.64 1.53 29.57
CA ASP A 67 -1.75 1.35 30.51
C ASP A 67 -1.45 0.24 31.53
N MET A 68 -0.89 -0.88 31.09
CA MET A 68 -0.47 -1.97 31.97
C MET A 68 0.61 -1.55 32.97
N GLN A 69 1.60 -0.78 32.54
CA GLN A 69 2.64 -0.26 33.44
C GLN A 69 2.06 0.72 34.48
N ALA A 70 1.17 1.62 34.05
CA ALA A 70 0.50 2.54 34.96
C ALA A 70 -0.39 1.81 35.98
N MET A 71 -1.10 0.77 35.54
CA MET A 71 -1.92 -0.07 36.42
C MET A 71 -1.06 -0.83 37.44
N ARG A 72 0.07 -1.40 37.00
CA ARG A 72 1.03 -2.07 37.89
C ARG A 72 1.52 -1.11 38.98
N GLY A 73 1.94 0.10 38.63
CA GLY A 73 2.42 1.08 39.61
C GLY A 73 1.34 1.49 40.63
N LYS A 74 0.07 1.59 40.21
CA LYS A 74 -1.05 1.82 41.13
C LYS A 74 -1.24 0.64 42.07
N GLN A 75 -1.16 -0.58 41.56
CA GLN A 75 -1.30 -1.80 42.35
C GLN A 75 -0.16 -1.94 43.37
N ASP A 76 1.09 -1.72 42.95
CA ASP A 76 2.25 -1.75 43.85
C ASP A 76 2.12 -0.70 44.98
N SER A 77 1.57 0.48 44.67
CA SER A 77 1.29 1.51 45.68
C SER A 77 0.18 1.10 46.66
N LEU A 78 -0.88 0.44 46.18
CA LEU A 78 -1.97 -0.04 47.03
C LEU A 78 -1.48 -1.16 47.94
N ASP A 79 -0.72 -2.11 47.40
CA ASP A 79 -0.14 -3.21 48.17
C ASP A 79 0.82 -2.69 49.25
N SER A 80 1.65 -1.68 48.92
CA SER A 80 2.54 -1.04 49.89
C SER A 80 1.77 -0.38 51.04
N ARG A 81 0.65 0.30 50.74
CA ARG A 81 -0.22 0.90 51.77
C ARG A 81 -0.89 -0.16 52.63
N LEU A 82 -1.38 -1.24 52.02
CA LEU A 82 -2.02 -2.34 52.72
C LEU A 82 -1.04 -3.06 53.66
N LEU A 83 0.20 -3.27 53.21
CA LEU A 83 1.28 -3.83 54.03
C LEU A 83 1.62 -2.93 55.23
N ALA A 84 1.66 -1.61 55.03
CA ALA A 84 1.92 -0.66 56.11
C ALA A 84 0.78 -0.57 57.15
N MET A 85 -0.40 -1.10 56.84
CA MET A 85 -1.55 -1.17 57.75
C MET A 85 -1.64 -2.49 58.53
N LYS A 86 -0.75 -3.46 58.25
CA LYS A 86 -0.62 -4.70 59.02
C LYS A 86 0.40 -4.55 60.13
#